data_AF-A0A950MYZ1-F1
#
_entry.id   AF-A0A950MYZ1-F1
#
_cell.length_a   1.000
_cell.length_b   1.000
_cell.length_c   1.000
_cell.angle_alpha   90.00
_cell.angle_beta   90.00
_cell.angle_gamma   90.00
#
_symmetry.space_group_name_H-M   'P 1'
#
loop_
_entity.id
_entity.type
_entity.pdbx_description
1 polymer ?
#
loop_
_entity_poly.entity_id
_entity_poly.type
_entity_poly.pdbx_seq_one_letter_code
_entity_poly.pdbx_strand_id
1 'polypeptide(L)'
;MKAIRTVPVATAVLAWFIGVHPGVTGNDTGGIIPWSPENEVLAPAMAQAHCARFRKYARATSIVRHYGNYIGFECVWSPLVRP
;
A
#
# COMPACT_ATOMS: atom_id res chain seq x y z
N MET A 1 2.48 -9.50 -44.32
CA MET A 1 2.50 -8.13 -43.75
C MET A 1 1.73 -8.16 -42.43
N LYS A 2 2.41 -8.31 -41.29
CA LYS A 2 1.80 -8.34 -39.94
C LYS A 2 1.92 -6.94 -39.34
N ALA A 3 0.81 -6.33 -38.96
CA ALA A 3 0.78 -5.04 -38.28
C ALA A 3 1.30 -5.19 -36.84
N ILE A 4 2.42 -4.55 -36.53
CA ILE A 4 2.95 -4.44 -35.17
C ILE A 4 2.14 -3.36 -34.45
N ARG A 5 1.28 -3.76 -33.51
CA ARG A 5 0.59 -2.86 -32.58
C ARG A 5 1.56 -2.51 -31.44
N THR A 6 2.13 -1.32 -31.49
CA THR A 6 2.85 -0.72 -30.36
C THR A 6 1.87 -0.36 -29.26
N VAL A 7 1.93 -1.07 -28.13
CA VAL A 7 1.16 -0.74 -26.91
C VAL A 7 1.96 0.30 -26.12
N PRO A 8 1.42 1.50 -25.82
CA PRO A 8 2.13 2.49 -25.04
C PRO A 8 2.18 2.03 -23.57
N VAL A 9 3.38 1.71 -23.08
CA VAL A 9 3.67 1.28 -21.71
C VAL A 9 3.54 2.44 -20.69
N ALA A 10 3.28 3.67 -21.16
CA ALA A 10 3.38 4.90 -20.37
C ALA A 10 2.25 5.15 -19.35
N THR A 11 1.14 4.42 -19.40
CA THR A 11 -0.04 4.72 -18.55
C THR A 11 -0.03 4.07 -17.16
N ALA A 12 0.89 3.16 -16.86
CA ALA A 12 0.90 2.44 -15.58
C ALA A 12 1.48 3.25 -14.40
N VAL A 13 2.22 4.33 -14.67
CA VAL A 13 2.99 5.05 -13.62
C VAL A 13 2.11 5.99 -12.79
N LEU A 14 0.98 6.48 -13.34
CA LEU A 14 0.14 7.48 -12.68
C LEU A 14 -0.78 6.92 -11.58
N ALA A 15 -1.13 5.63 -11.63
CA ALA A 15 -2.01 5.02 -10.62
C ALA A 15 -1.36 4.91 -9.23
N TRP A 16 -0.03 5.02 -9.15
CA TRP A 16 0.73 4.97 -7.91
C TRP A 16 0.53 6.22 -7.03
N PHE A 17 0.19 7.36 -7.63
CA PHE A 17 0.16 8.66 -6.96
C PHE A 17 -1.22 9.04 -6.40
N ILE A 18 -2.29 8.37 -6.84
CA ILE A 18 -3.68 8.70 -6.47
C ILE A 18 -4.19 7.91 -5.27
N GLY A 19 -3.32 7.45 -4.36
CA GLY A 19 -3.69 7.19 -2.96
C GLY A 19 -4.71 6.07 -2.66
N VAL A 20 -5.32 5.49 -3.68
CA VAL A 20 -6.11 4.26 -3.63
C VAL A 20 -5.23 3.22 -4.30
N HIS A 21 -4.28 2.68 -3.54
CA HIS A 21 -3.70 1.42 -3.96
C HIS A 21 -4.85 0.42 -3.97
N PRO A 22 -5.05 -0.37 -5.05
CA PRO A 22 -5.99 -1.48 -5.01
C PRO A 22 -5.65 -2.35 -3.80
N GLY A 23 -6.50 -2.32 -2.77
CA GLY A 23 -6.24 -3.04 -1.52
C GLY A 23 -5.63 -2.23 -0.37
N VAL A 24 -5.63 -0.89 -0.36
CA VAL A 24 -5.34 -0.12 0.86
C VAL A 24 -6.54 0.78 1.20
N THR A 25 -7.11 0.57 2.39
CA THR A 25 -8.20 1.42 2.94
C THR A 25 -7.72 2.07 4.23
N GLY A 26 -7.72 3.40 4.31
CA GLY A 26 -7.20 4.10 5.48
C GLY A 26 -7.31 5.63 5.43
N ASN A 27 -6.86 6.28 6.50
CA ASN A 27 -6.83 7.74 6.69
C ASN A 27 -5.44 8.18 7.20
N ASP A 28 -5.34 9.37 7.78
CA ASP A 28 -4.10 9.93 8.34
C ASP A 28 -3.58 9.23 9.61
N THR A 29 -4.40 8.40 10.27
CA THR A 29 -3.96 7.64 11.45
C THR A 29 -3.49 6.23 11.10
N GLY A 30 -3.93 5.67 9.98
CA GLY A 30 -3.57 4.31 9.58
C GLY A 30 -4.52 3.71 8.54
N GLY A 31 -4.44 2.41 8.39
CA GLY A 31 -5.28 1.68 7.45
C GLY A 31 -5.14 0.17 7.54
N ILE A 32 -5.84 -0.50 6.62
CA ILE A 32 -5.88 -1.94 6.46
C ILE A 32 -5.58 -2.32 5.01
N ILE A 33 -4.93 -3.47 4.85
CA ILE A 33 -4.59 -4.08 3.57
C ILE A 33 -5.14 -5.51 3.59
N PRO A 34 -5.97 -5.95 2.63
CA PRO A 34 -6.44 -7.34 2.58
C PRO A 34 -5.26 -8.30 2.58
N TRP A 35 -5.34 -9.34 3.40
CA TRP A 35 -4.27 -10.33 3.48
C TRP A 35 -4.30 -11.27 2.27
N SER A 36 -3.14 -11.38 1.64
CA SER A 36 -2.75 -12.45 0.73
C SER A 36 -1.23 -12.64 0.82
N PRO A 37 -0.66 -13.77 0.40
CA PRO A 37 0.79 -13.95 0.36
C PRO A 37 1.50 -12.85 -0.44
N GLU A 38 0.91 -12.40 -1.55
CA GLU A 38 1.45 -11.35 -2.41
C GLU A 38 1.37 -9.98 -1.72
N ASN A 39 0.24 -9.71 -1.06
CA ASN A 39 0.03 -8.45 -0.34
C ASN A 39 0.91 -8.35 0.90
N GLU A 40 1.19 -9.45 1.61
CA GLU A 40 2.07 -9.42 2.78
C GLU A 40 3.51 -9.01 2.40
N VAL A 41 3.99 -9.45 1.23
CA VAL A 41 5.30 -9.04 0.70
C VAL A 41 5.33 -7.55 0.37
N LEU A 42 4.24 -7.03 -0.20
CA LEU A 42 4.14 -5.63 -0.63
C LEU A 42 3.64 -4.68 0.47
N ALA A 43 3.09 -5.19 1.58
CA ALA A 43 2.44 -4.42 2.63
C ALA A 43 3.31 -3.30 3.21
N PRO A 44 4.62 -3.48 3.46
CA PRO A 44 5.47 -2.40 3.96
C PRO A 44 5.53 -1.21 2.99
N ALA A 45 5.68 -1.49 1.68
CA ALA A 45 5.75 -0.45 0.66
C ALA A 45 4.40 0.25 0.47
N MET A 46 3.31 -0.53 0.45
CA MET A 46 1.94 0.00 0.34
C MET A 46 1.56 0.89 1.53
N ALA A 47 1.84 0.42 2.75
CA ALA A 47 1.58 1.19 3.96
C ALA A 47 2.42 2.47 4.00
N GLN A 48 3.71 2.39 3.65
CA GLN A 48 4.58 3.56 3.62
C GLN A 48 4.14 4.57 2.55
N ALA A 49 3.74 4.12 1.37
CA ALA A 49 3.20 4.99 0.33
C ALA A 49 1.92 5.72 0.79
N HIS A 50 1.04 5.04 1.55
CA HIS A 50 -0.15 5.67 2.13
C HIS A 50 0.21 6.72 3.19
N CYS A 51 1.04 6.37 4.18
CA CYS A 51 1.42 7.29 5.25
C CYS A 51 2.27 8.47 4.77
N ALA A 52 3.07 8.29 3.72
CA ALA A 52 3.88 9.34 3.11
C ALA A 52 3.04 10.50 2.57
N ARG A 53 1.77 10.25 2.18
CA ARG A 53 0.83 11.31 1.76
C ARG A 53 0.57 12.34 2.87
N PHE A 54 0.76 11.94 4.11
CA PHE A 54 0.58 12.78 5.29
C PHE A 54 1.90 13.20 5.96
N ARG A 55 3.05 12.92 5.32
CA ARG A 55 4.39 13.13 5.89
C ARG A 55 4.64 12.32 7.18
N LYS A 56 4.11 11.10 7.22
CA LYS A 56 4.25 10.16 8.33
C LYS A 56 4.92 8.85 7.89
N TYR A 57 5.38 8.07 8.86
CA TYR A 57 5.94 6.75 8.67
C TYR A 57 4.89 5.67 8.94
N ALA A 58 4.90 4.62 8.14
CA ALA A 58 4.07 3.45 8.40
C ALA A 58 4.68 2.56 9.48
N ARG A 59 3.83 2.09 10.39
CA ARG A 59 4.15 1.07 11.39
C ARG A 59 3.12 -0.04 11.31
N ALA A 60 3.57 -1.28 11.13
CA ALA A 60 2.68 -2.43 11.12
C ALA A 60 2.13 -2.67 12.55
N THR A 61 0.82 -2.90 12.66
CA THR A 61 0.16 -3.17 13.95
C THR A 61 -0.22 -4.63 14.12
N SER A 62 -0.73 -5.27 13.06
CA SER A 62 -1.11 -6.67 13.08
C SER A 62 -1.08 -7.30 11.69
N ILE A 63 -0.79 -8.60 11.63
CA ILE A 63 -0.83 -9.42 10.40
C ILE A 63 -1.61 -10.69 10.73
N VAL A 64 -2.80 -10.85 10.15
CA VAL A 64 -3.61 -12.06 10.32
C VAL A 64 -3.56 -12.87 9.03
N ARG A 65 -2.82 -13.98 9.06
CA ARG A 65 -2.48 -14.78 7.88
C ARG A 65 -3.57 -15.75 7.45
N HIS A 66 -4.73 -15.22 7.04
CA HIS A 66 -5.82 -16.03 6.51
C HIS A 66 -6.65 -15.21 5.53
N TYR A 67 -7.01 -15.79 4.38
CA TYR A 67 -7.78 -15.11 3.35
C TYR A 67 -9.08 -14.53 3.94
N GLY A 68 -9.41 -13.30 3.54
CA GLY A 68 -10.52 -12.52 4.09
C GLY A 68 -10.17 -11.71 5.35
N ASN A 69 -8.98 -11.89 5.94
CA ASN A 69 -8.45 -11.01 6.97
C ASN A 69 -7.57 -9.91 6.39
N TYR A 70 -6.94 -9.14 7.27
CA TYR A 70 -6.23 -7.92 6.94
C TYR A 70 -4.88 -7.83 7.64
N ILE A 71 -4.03 -7.00 7.05
CA ILE A 71 -2.81 -6.47 7.61
C ILE A 71 -3.13 -5.04 8.06
N GLY A 72 -2.98 -4.76 9.35
CA GLY A 72 -3.18 -3.45 9.93
C GLY A 72 -1.87 -2.65 9.97
N PHE A 73 -1.98 -1.34 9.75
CA PHE A 73 -0.89 -0.40 9.95
C PHE A 73 -1.38 0.94 10.51
N GLU A 74 -0.48 1.67 11.13
CA GLU A 74 -0.70 3.04 11.62
C GLU A 74 0.33 4.01 11.02
N CYS A 75 -0.07 5.26 10.91
CA CYS A 75 0.78 6.35 10.43
C CYS A 75 1.27 7.18 11.62
N VAL A 76 2.58 7.14 11.86
CA VAL A 76 3.24 7.80 13.01
C VAL A 76 4.21 8.88 12.56
N TRP A 77 4.37 9.92 13.37
CA TRP A 77 5.34 11.00 13.09
C TRP A 77 6.79 10.57 13.25
N SER A 78 7.05 9.58 14.11
CA SER A 78 8.37 9.01 14.31
C SER A 78 8.28 7.49 14.38
N PRO A 79 9.08 6.75 13.59
CA PRO A 79 9.07 5.29 13.63
C PRO A 79 9.71 4.74 14.91
N LEU A 80 10.43 5.59 15.66
CA LEU A 80 11.20 5.19 16.85
C LEU A 80 10.41 5.33 18.15
N VAL A 81 9.30 6.08 18.15
CA VAL A 81 8.50 6.30 19.36
C VAL A 81 7.47 5.17 19.46
N ARG A 82 7.72 4.20 20.34
CA ARG A 82 6.68 3.26 20.78
C ARG A 82 5.72 3.98 21.74
N PRO A 83 4.40 3.74 21.63
CA PRO A 83 3.42 4.26 22.58
C PRO A 83 3.62 3.68 23.98
#